data_AF-A0A9P8Y873-F1
#
_entry.id   AF-A0A9P8Y873-F1
#
_cell.length_a   1.000
_cell.length_b   1.000
_cell.length_c   1.000
_cell.angle_alpha   90.00
_cell.angle_beta   90.00
_cell.angle_gamma   90.00
#
_symmetry.space_group_name_H-M   'P 1'
#
loop_
_entity.id
_entity.type
_entity.pdbx_description
1 polymer ?
#
loop_
_entity_poly.entity_id
_entity_poly.type
_entity_poly.pdbx_seq_one_letter_code
_entity_poly.pdbx_strand_id
1 'polypeptide(L)'
;MRIAIVPALILGCTAAAAPGLVGGLLGGVTGGLVGGLTGQLKNTIGKIEQQLNDVGVTGSALLAQLGDIQPLSKPSSIQDVVTILTKIGGVKPATLLESTVQLVLSGLGPSNLATVMNQYSAGVNSENNINREPASPVYPAAAGDVPYSITEEKLRGAIYIPSTFTYGKKPPVILVPATGTKGGFTYYNNLGKLLPQQEYADPVWLNVPGWLLEEVPWNSEFVAYAINYISGITSRNVSVVALSQGNLNTQWALTYWPSTRALVSDYIAVSPDYHGSAIIEAMCPSLGLLSCTPSLSQQTYTSNFIQSFRQRSAAAFVPTTTIYTATDEIVQPQHGTGASGYLLQDSSRPAAGVVNVELQKVCPLDSPASLLSDHVSPLWGAALQALIKDALTHDGPADISRIPNWTGECSKLAADGLTLADVVGTTSIGPIAVASWLLYPKRVTTEPAVPAYAL
;
A
#
# COMPACT_ATOMS: atom_id res chain seq x y z
N MET A 1 20.98 27.40 43.67
CA MET A 1 20.09 28.46 43.15
C MET A 1 19.26 27.85 42.03
N ARG A 2 17.96 27.62 42.28
CA ARG A 2 17.03 26.99 41.32
C ARG A 2 16.74 27.99 40.21
N ILE A 3 16.86 27.59 38.93
CA ILE A 3 16.28 28.34 37.80
C ILE A 3 15.43 27.38 36.99
N ALA A 4 14.20 27.84 36.74
CA ALA A 4 13.06 27.10 36.24
C ALA A 4 13.13 26.85 34.72
N ILE A 5 12.55 25.73 34.31
CA ILE A 5 12.21 25.38 32.94
C ILE A 5 10.94 26.16 32.55
N VAL A 6 10.99 26.90 31.45
CA VAL A 6 9.82 27.53 30.81
C VAL A 6 9.43 26.66 29.61
N PRO A 7 8.17 26.21 29.48
CA PRO A 7 7.71 25.50 28.29
C PRO A 7 7.38 26.50 27.17
N ALA A 8 7.89 26.24 25.97
CA ALA A 8 7.56 27.03 24.78
C ALA A 8 6.12 26.74 24.32
N LEU A 9 5.30 27.79 24.28
CA LEU A 9 3.98 27.80 23.68
C LEU A 9 4.06 27.47 22.18
N ILE A 10 3.32 26.46 21.75
CA ILE A 10 2.99 26.22 20.34
C ILE A 10 1.85 27.19 19.98
N LEU A 11 2.16 28.24 19.23
CA LEU A 11 1.16 29.09 18.60
C LEU A 11 0.46 28.31 17.49
N GLY A 12 -0.82 28.00 17.70
CA GLY A 12 -1.70 27.46 16.67
C GLY A 12 -1.96 28.50 15.58
N CYS A 13 -1.46 28.24 14.37
CA CYS A 13 -1.85 28.98 13.18
C CYS A 13 -3.05 28.26 12.56
N THR A 14 -4.26 28.68 12.90
CA THR A 14 -5.49 28.32 12.18
C THR A 14 -5.49 29.07 10.85
N ALA A 15 -5.30 28.38 9.73
CA ALA A 15 -5.58 28.94 8.42
C ALA A 15 -7.10 29.10 8.26
N ALA A 16 -7.58 30.34 8.23
CA ALA A 16 -8.96 30.68 7.99
C ALA A 16 -9.34 30.37 6.54
N ALA A 17 -10.40 29.59 6.34
CA ALA A 17 -11.01 29.38 5.04
C ALA A 17 -11.71 30.67 4.58
N ALA A 18 -11.36 31.16 3.38
CA ALA A 18 -12.07 32.26 2.74
C ALA A 18 -13.46 31.79 2.26
N PRO A 19 -14.55 32.53 2.54
CA PRO A 19 -15.88 32.15 2.11
C PRO A 19 -16.19 32.70 0.71
N GLY A 20 -16.71 31.85 -0.17
CA GLY A 20 -17.44 32.26 -1.36
C GLY A 20 -16.93 31.63 -2.66
N LEU A 21 -17.57 30.52 -3.06
CA LEU A 21 -17.82 30.10 -4.46
C LEU A 21 -18.51 28.72 -4.58
N VAL A 22 -18.85 28.05 -3.47
CA VAL A 22 -19.50 26.72 -3.45
C VAL A 22 -21.01 26.75 -3.81
N GLY A 23 -21.60 27.93 -4.04
CA GLY A 23 -23.05 28.07 -4.23
C GLY A 23 -23.63 27.63 -5.59
N GLY A 24 -22.81 27.23 -6.57
CA GLY A 24 -23.25 27.13 -7.97
C GLY A 24 -23.42 25.73 -8.58
N LEU A 25 -22.96 24.65 -7.95
CA LEU A 25 -22.90 23.32 -8.61
C LEU A 25 -23.78 22.23 -7.97
N LEU A 26 -24.64 22.59 -7.02
CA LEU A 26 -25.55 21.66 -6.32
C LEU A 26 -26.89 21.43 -7.05
N GLY A 27 -27.07 21.92 -8.28
CA GLY A 27 -28.39 21.94 -8.95
C GLY A 27 -28.73 20.76 -9.86
N GLY A 28 -27.80 19.84 -10.14
CA GLY A 28 -27.97 18.94 -11.30
C GLY A 28 -28.47 17.52 -11.03
N VAL A 29 -28.13 16.89 -9.90
CA VAL A 29 -28.29 15.42 -9.76
C VAL A 29 -28.51 14.95 -8.30
N THR A 30 -29.32 15.62 -7.47
CA THR A 30 -29.18 15.42 -6.00
C THR A 30 -30.46 15.49 -5.16
N GLY A 31 -31.52 14.81 -5.57
CA GLY A 31 -32.70 14.58 -4.70
C GLY A 31 -32.78 13.16 -4.15
N GLY A 32 -33.04 12.18 -5.02
CA GLY A 32 -33.36 10.79 -4.63
C GLY A 32 -32.16 9.88 -4.37
N LEU A 33 -31.08 10.01 -5.17
CA LEU A 33 -29.89 9.15 -5.06
C LEU A 33 -29.14 9.35 -3.74
N VAL A 34 -28.97 10.60 -3.30
CA VAL A 34 -28.26 10.93 -2.05
C VAL A 34 -29.00 10.42 -0.81
N GLY A 35 -30.34 10.48 -0.80
CA GLY A 35 -31.16 9.97 0.29
C GLY A 35 -31.12 8.43 0.42
N GLY A 36 -31.18 7.71 -0.70
CA GLY A 36 -31.08 6.23 -0.73
C GLY A 36 -29.71 5.70 -0.33
N LEU A 37 -28.63 6.32 -0.84
CA LEU A 37 -27.25 6.01 -0.48
C LEU A 37 -27.01 6.17 1.03
N THR A 38 -27.54 7.24 1.64
CA THR A 38 -27.35 7.52 3.08
C THR A 38 -28.07 6.50 3.98
N GLY A 39 -29.27 6.04 3.58
CA GLY A 39 -30.04 5.06 4.35
C GLY A 39 -29.40 3.66 4.34
N GLN A 40 -29.01 3.17 3.17
CA GLN A 40 -28.34 1.87 3.05
C GLN A 40 -26.95 1.87 3.71
N LEU A 41 -26.18 2.95 3.55
CA LEU A 41 -24.89 3.12 4.22
C LEU A 41 -24.99 2.93 5.74
N LYS A 42 -25.89 3.69 6.40
CA LYS A 42 -26.10 3.61 7.86
C LYS A 42 -26.52 2.21 8.30
N ASN A 43 -27.42 1.58 7.55
CA ASN A 43 -27.94 0.26 7.89
C ASN A 43 -26.86 -0.83 7.77
N THR A 44 -26.02 -0.75 6.73
CA THR A 44 -24.91 -1.68 6.51
C THR A 44 -23.83 -1.52 7.57
N ILE A 45 -23.40 -0.29 7.88
CA ILE A 45 -22.41 -0.03 8.92
C ILE A 45 -22.90 -0.56 10.27
N GLY A 46 -24.13 -0.21 10.67
CA GLY A 46 -24.69 -0.65 11.95
C GLY A 46 -24.77 -2.17 12.07
N LYS A 47 -25.03 -2.88 10.96
CA LYS A 47 -25.00 -4.35 10.92
C LYS A 47 -23.59 -4.91 11.13
N ILE A 48 -22.58 -4.33 10.48
CA ILE A 48 -21.18 -4.74 10.61
C ILE A 48 -20.71 -4.49 12.04
N GLU A 49 -20.94 -3.30 12.58
CA GLU A 49 -20.58 -2.94 13.95
C GLU A 49 -21.26 -3.85 14.98
N GLN A 50 -22.54 -4.19 14.77
CA GLN A 50 -23.24 -5.13 15.64
C GLN A 50 -22.57 -6.51 15.62
N GLN A 51 -22.15 -7.01 14.46
CA GLN A 51 -21.45 -8.30 14.37
C GLN A 51 -20.06 -8.26 15.01
N LEU A 52 -19.32 -7.17 14.84
CA LEU A 52 -17.98 -7.03 15.44
C LEU A 52 -18.01 -7.01 16.97
N ASN A 53 -19.13 -6.57 17.56
CA ASN A 53 -19.32 -6.50 19.01
C ASN A 53 -19.94 -7.76 19.64
N ASP A 54 -20.38 -8.73 18.84
CA ASP A 54 -21.04 -9.94 19.34
C ASP A 54 -20.01 -11.06 19.60
N VAL A 55 -19.90 -11.44 20.88
CA VAL A 55 -18.92 -12.40 21.42
C VAL A 55 -19.34 -13.83 21.04
N GLY A 56 -19.25 -14.14 19.76
CA GLY A 56 -19.71 -15.42 19.21
C GLY A 56 -19.84 -15.44 17.69
N VAL A 57 -19.64 -14.29 17.02
CA VAL A 57 -19.75 -14.20 15.57
C VAL A 57 -18.69 -15.05 14.88
N THR A 58 -19.20 -15.97 14.06
CA THR A 58 -18.39 -16.73 13.11
C THR A 58 -18.07 -15.83 11.92
N GLY A 59 -16.84 -15.90 11.40
CA GLY A 59 -16.43 -15.11 10.21
C GLY A 59 -17.40 -15.25 9.02
N SER A 60 -18.19 -16.33 8.96
CA SER A 60 -19.24 -16.55 7.97
C SER A 60 -20.41 -15.55 8.04
N ALA A 61 -20.81 -15.07 9.22
CA ALA A 61 -21.91 -14.10 9.33
C ALA A 61 -21.47 -12.70 8.86
N LEU A 62 -20.26 -12.29 9.23
CA LEU A 62 -19.64 -11.07 8.72
C LEU A 62 -19.40 -11.16 7.20
N LEU A 63 -18.95 -12.31 6.71
CA LEU A 63 -18.79 -12.56 5.28
C LEU A 63 -20.10 -12.42 4.51
N ALA A 64 -21.21 -12.95 5.04
CA ALA A 64 -22.53 -12.79 4.43
C ALA A 64 -22.94 -11.32 4.35
N GLN A 65 -22.73 -10.53 5.41
CA GLN A 65 -23.03 -9.09 5.40
C GLN A 65 -22.20 -8.32 4.39
N LEU A 66 -20.92 -8.66 4.23
CA LEU A 66 -20.08 -8.08 3.18
C LEU A 66 -20.58 -8.45 1.77
N GLY A 67 -21.19 -9.62 1.61
CA GLY A 67 -21.86 -10.04 0.38
C GLY A 67 -23.12 -9.23 0.05
N ASP A 68 -23.83 -8.70 1.06
CA ASP A 68 -25.02 -7.86 0.87
C ASP A 68 -24.68 -6.45 0.35
N ILE A 69 -23.41 -6.04 0.43
CA ILE A 69 -22.94 -4.75 -0.08
C ILE A 69 -22.78 -4.84 -1.59
N GLN A 70 -23.80 -4.37 -2.31
CA GLN A 70 -23.85 -4.40 -3.78
C GLN A 70 -23.73 -2.98 -4.34
N PRO A 71 -22.98 -2.78 -5.45
CA PRO A 71 -22.94 -1.50 -6.14
C PRO A 71 -24.34 -1.00 -6.53
N LEU A 72 -24.63 0.26 -6.22
CA LEU A 72 -25.87 0.94 -6.60
C LEU A 72 -25.72 1.75 -7.89
N SER A 73 -24.48 2.05 -8.26
CA SER A 73 -24.11 2.76 -9.45
C SER A 73 -22.80 2.17 -10.00
N LYS A 74 -22.49 2.49 -11.25
CA LYS A 74 -21.22 2.14 -11.88
C LYS A 74 -20.66 3.40 -12.54
N PRO A 75 -19.38 3.76 -12.30
CA PRO A 75 -18.76 4.85 -13.03
C PRO A 75 -18.76 4.55 -14.54
N SER A 76 -18.99 5.58 -15.34
CA SER A 76 -19.01 5.48 -16.81
C SER A 76 -17.71 5.99 -17.46
N SER A 77 -16.91 6.74 -16.70
CA SER A 77 -15.63 7.29 -17.12
C SER A 77 -14.62 7.32 -15.97
N ILE A 78 -13.33 7.47 -16.29
CA ILE A 78 -12.29 7.67 -15.26
C ILE A 78 -12.55 8.98 -14.50
N GLN A 79 -13.10 10.00 -15.17
CA GLN A 79 -13.48 11.27 -14.53
C GLN A 79 -14.58 11.07 -13.46
N ASP A 80 -15.49 10.12 -13.65
CA ASP A 80 -16.49 9.77 -12.63
C ASP A 80 -15.80 9.17 -11.40
N VAL A 81 -14.82 8.29 -11.60
CA VAL A 81 -14.01 7.72 -10.51
C VAL A 81 -13.32 8.82 -9.72
N VAL A 82 -12.65 9.75 -10.41
CA VAL A 82 -12.01 10.92 -9.77
C VAL A 82 -13.00 11.74 -8.95
N THR A 83 -14.19 11.98 -9.51
CA THR A 83 -15.24 12.75 -8.86
C THR A 83 -15.77 12.04 -7.61
N ILE A 84 -15.91 10.71 -7.65
CA ILE A 84 -16.34 9.92 -6.50
C ILE A 84 -15.27 9.95 -5.40
N LEU A 85 -14.00 9.68 -5.75
CA LEU A 85 -12.88 9.67 -4.80
C LEU A 85 -12.69 11.03 -4.12
N THR A 86 -12.77 12.12 -4.88
CA THR A 86 -12.66 13.48 -4.33
C THR A 86 -13.80 13.81 -3.35
N LYS A 87 -14.99 13.24 -3.54
CA LYS A 87 -16.14 13.43 -2.64
C LYS A 87 -16.06 12.60 -1.37
N ILE A 88 -15.49 11.40 -1.47
CA ILE A 88 -15.28 10.50 -0.32
C ILE A 88 -14.04 10.95 0.48
N GLY A 89 -13.10 11.63 -0.16
CA GLY A 89 -11.85 12.12 0.44
C GLY A 89 -12.03 13.22 1.49
N GLY A 90 -11.12 13.22 2.47
CA GLY A 90 -11.10 14.09 3.66
C GLY A 90 -11.29 13.27 4.95
N VAL A 91 -10.30 13.26 5.86
CA VAL A 91 -10.24 12.20 6.88
C VAL A 91 -10.51 12.66 8.31
N LYS A 92 -11.42 11.93 8.97
CA LYS A 92 -11.37 11.58 10.40
C LYS A 92 -11.35 10.04 10.51
N PRO A 93 -10.63 9.42 11.47
CA PRO A 93 -10.49 7.95 11.56
C PRO A 93 -11.80 7.12 11.60
N ALA A 94 -12.88 7.68 12.16
CA ALA A 94 -14.19 7.00 12.22
C ALA A 94 -14.84 6.77 10.84
N THR A 95 -14.29 7.34 9.76
CA THR A 95 -14.88 7.27 8.42
C THR A 95 -14.31 6.14 7.55
N LEU A 96 -13.32 5.35 7.97
CA LEU A 96 -12.70 4.37 7.06
C LEU A 96 -13.68 3.27 6.60
N LEU A 97 -14.47 2.71 7.53
CA LEU A 97 -15.51 1.74 7.20
C LEU A 97 -16.61 2.40 6.35
N GLU A 98 -16.98 3.64 6.68
CA GLU A 98 -18.00 4.39 5.93
C GLU A 98 -17.54 4.66 4.49
N SER A 99 -16.33 5.18 4.31
CA SER A 99 -15.69 5.43 3.02
C SER A 99 -15.58 4.15 2.23
N THR A 100 -15.22 3.03 2.86
CA THR A 100 -15.17 1.72 2.21
C THR A 100 -16.53 1.28 1.68
N VAL A 101 -17.57 1.35 2.51
CA VAL A 101 -18.93 1.00 2.08
C VAL A 101 -19.39 1.95 0.96
N GLN A 102 -19.12 3.25 1.07
CA GLN A 102 -19.43 4.24 0.03
C GLN A 102 -18.72 3.94 -1.30
N LEU A 103 -17.45 3.50 -1.28
CA LEU A 103 -16.72 3.09 -2.48
C LEU A 103 -17.43 1.91 -3.16
N VAL A 104 -17.80 0.87 -2.41
CA VAL A 104 -18.52 -0.29 -2.98
C VAL A 104 -19.89 0.12 -3.54
N LEU A 105 -20.68 0.90 -2.79
CA LEU A 105 -21.98 1.39 -3.25
C LEU A 105 -21.87 2.28 -4.50
N SER A 106 -20.76 2.99 -4.66
CA SER A 106 -20.45 3.82 -5.84
C SER A 106 -19.84 3.03 -7.01
N GLY A 107 -19.72 1.70 -6.89
CA GLY A 107 -19.17 0.83 -7.94
C GLY A 107 -17.65 0.85 -8.06
N LEU A 108 -16.94 1.31 -7.01
CA LEU A 108 -15.48 1.32 -6.91
C LEU A 108 -14.94 0.17 -6.04
N GLY A 109 -15.74 -0.89 -5.87
CA GLY A 109 -15.34 -2.13 -5.20
C GLY A 109 -15.86 -3.34 -5.97
N PRO A 110 -15.53 -4.56 -5.51
CA PRO A 110 -16.03 -5.78 -6.11
C PRO A 110 -17.57 -5.82 -6.10
N SER A 111 -18.17 -6.40 -7.14
CA SER A 111 -19.62 -6.61 -7.17
C SER A 111 -20.09 -7.56 -6.07
N ASN A 112 -19.25 -8.50 -5.64
CA ASN A 112 -19.55 -9.37 -4.51
C ASN A 112 -18.27 -9.62 -3.71
N LEU A 113 -18.16 -8.94 -2.57
CA LEU A 113 -16.99 -9.04 -1.72
C LEU A 113 -16.85 -10.44 -1.10
N ALA A 114 -17.96 -11.10 -0.75
CA ALA A 114 -17.93 -12.45 -0.20
C ALA A 114 -17.36 -13.48 -1.20
N THR A 115 -17.70 -13.37 -2.47
CA THR A 115 -17.12 -14.20 -3.53
C THR A 115 -15.62 -13.96 -3.67
N VAL A 116 -15.18 -12.70 -3.64
CA VAL A 116 -13.74 -12.36 -3.68
C VAL A 116 -13.01 -13.00 -2.50
N MET A 117 -13.56 -12.91 -1.29
CA MET A 117 -12.95 -13.48 -0.09
C MET A 117 -12.91 -15.02 -0.10
N ASN A 118 -13.88 -15.68 -0.73
CA ASN A 118 -13.85 -17.15 -0.90
C ASN A 118 -12.77 -17.63 -1.89
N GLN A 119 -12.37 -16.78 -2.84
CA GLN A 119 -11.36 -17.09 -3.87
C GLN A 119 -10.04 -16.34 -3.64
N TYR A 120 -9.84 -15.86 -2.42
CA TYR A 120 -8.85 -14.84 -2.13
C TYR A 120 -7.41 -15.25 -2.46
N SER A 121 -7.06 -16.52 -2.22
CA SER A 121 -5.73 -17.08 -2.51
C SER A 121 -5.72 -17.99 -3.75
N ALA A 122 -6.59 -17.74 -4.74
CA ALA A 122 -6.67 -18.53 -5.98
C ALA A 122 -6.12 -17.78 -7.21
N GLY A 123 -5.79 -18.53 -8.28
CA GLY A 123 -5.36 -17.97 -9.57
C GLY A 123 -4.13 -17.07 -9.43
N VAL A 124 -4.24 -15.82 -9.90
CA VAL A 124 -3.18 -14.79 -9.79
C VAL A 124 -2.81 -14.43 -8.35
N ASN A 125 -3.65 -14.81 -7.38
CA ASN A 125 -3.42 -14.63 -5.95
C ASN A 125 -2.93 -15.90 -5.22
N SER A 126 -2.60 -16.96 -5.97
CA SER A 126 -2.09 -18.21 -5.41
C SER A 126 -0.86 -17.97 -4.53
N GLU A 127 -0.84 -18.59 -3.36
CA GLU A 127 0.28 -18.61 -2.41
C GLU A 127 1.04 -19.96 -2.40
N ASN A 128 0.67 -20.88 -3.30
CA ASN A 128 1.24 -22.21 -3.44
C ASN A 128 1.71 -22.45 -4.89
N ASN A 129 2.48 -21.51 -5.45
CA ASN A 129 2.99 -21.59 -6.81
C ASN A 129 4.14 -22.60 -6.91
N ILE A 130 4.20 -23.34 -8.02
CA ILE A 130 5.28 -24.27 -8.29
C ILE A 130 6.32 -23.55 -9.14
N ASN A 131 7.38 -23.08 -8.50
CA ASN A 131 8.47 -22.35 -9.15
C ASN A 131 9.75 -23.22 -9.22
N ARG A 132 10.59 -22.96 -10.23
CA ARG A 132 11.85 -23.70 -10.46
C ARG A 132 12.81 -23.59 -9.29
N GLU A 133 13.67 -24.59 -9.10
CA GLU A 133 14.80 -24.49 -8.17
C GLU A 133 15.79 -23.39 -8.63
N PRO A 134 16.35 -22.60 -7.71
CA PRO A 134 17.41 -21.66 -8.05
C PRO A 134 18.72 -22.41 -8.34
N ALA A 135 19.54 -21.87 -9.25
CA ALA A 135 20.81 -22.49 -9.63
C ALA A 135 21.85 -22.45 -8.49
N SER A 136 21.74 -21.49 -7.57
CA SER A 136 22.54 -21.38 -6.36
C SER A 136 21.61 -21.36 -5.15
N PRO A 137 21.93 -22.07 -4.05
CA PRO A 137 21.13 -22.04 -2.84
C PRO A 137 21.05 -20.62 -2.25
N VAL A 138 19.84 -20.18 -1.95
CA VAL A 138 19.55 -18.91 -1.24
C VAL A 138 19.00 -19.15 0.17
N TYR A 139 18.92 -20.41 0.59
CA TYR A 139 18.37 -20.92 1.85
C TYR A 139 19.40 -21.88 2.50
N PRO A 140 19.50 -21.99 3.84
CA PRO A 140 18.67 -21.36 4.89
C PRO A 140 18.98 -19.89 5.19
N ALA A 141 20.12 -19.39 4.73
CA ALA A 141 20.50 -17.97 4.74
C ALA A 141 21.74 -17.75 3.87
N ALA A 142 21.88 -16.57 3.27
CA ALA A 142 23.16 -16.13 2.71
C ALA A 142 24.09 -15.61 3.83
N ALA A 143 25.37 -15.40 3.51
CA ALA A 143 26.34 -14.92 4.50
C ALA A 143 25.96 -13.52 5.02
N GLY A 144 25.81 -13.38 6.34
CA GLY A 144 25.47 -12.13 7.02
C GLY A 144 23.96 -11.87 7.17
N ASP A 145 23.11 -12.71 6.59
CA ASP A 145 21.66 -12.66 6.77
C ASP A 145 21.25 -13.32 8.10
N VAL A 146 20.11 -12.88 8.63
CA VAL A 146 19.41 -13.64 9.68
C VAL A 146 18.77 -14.90 9.07
N PRO A 147 18.65 -16.02 9.83
CA PRO A 147 18.04 -17.25 9.30
C PRO A 147 16.54 -17.06 9.06
N TYR A 148 16.03 -17.70 8.01
CA TYR A 148 14.58 -17.79 7.78
C TYR A 148 13.91 -18.69 8.83
N SER A 149 12.77 -18.25 9.36
CA SER A 149 11.88 -19.06 10.20
C SER A 149 10.89 -19.89 9.36
N ILE A 150 10.70 -19.51 8.10
CA ILE A 150 9.77 -20.15 7.16
C ILE A 150 10.51 -21.18 6.30
N THR A 151 9.81 -22.25 5.91
CA THR A 151 10.35 -23.24 4.97
C THR A 151 10.54 -22.64 3.57
N GLU A 152 11.58 -23.08 2.87
CA GLU A 152 11.85 -22.61 1.51
C GLU A 152 10.67 -22.84 0.56
N GLU A 153 9.98 -23.98 0.68
CA GLU A 153 8.78 -24.30 -0.10
C GLU A 153 7.70 -23.22 0.05
N LYS A 154 7.42 -22.77 1.28
CA LYS A 154 6.41 -21.75 1.55
C LYS A 154 6.87 -20.37 1.08
N LEU A 155 8.14 -20.02 1.30
CA LEU A 155 8.72 -18.76 0.81
C LEU A 155 8.62 -18.67 -0.71
N ARG A 156 9.04 -19.72 -1.42
CA ARG A 156 9.02 -19.79 -2.87
C ARG A 156 7.62 -19.90 -3.44
N GLY A 157 6.73 -20.63 -2.77
CA GLY A 157 5.33 -20.80 -3.17
C GLY A 157 4.55 -19.48 -3.20
N ALA A 158 4.93 -18.51 -2.37
CA ALA A 158 4.29 -17.19 -2.36
C ALA A 158 4.60 -16.32 -3.59
N ILE A 159 5.58 -16.69 -4.41
CA ILE A 159 6.01 -15.90 -5.57
C ILE A 159 5.17 -16.31 -6.79
N TYR A 160 4.37 -15.38 -7.31
CA TYR A 160 3.68 -15.60 -8.58
C TYR A 160 4.53 -15.09 -9.74
N ILE A 161 4.95 -15.99 -10.62
CA ILE A 161 5.68 -15.69 -11.85
C ILE A 161 4.70 -15.80 -13.03
N PRO A 162 4.33 -14.70 -13.69
CA PRO A 162 3.46 -14.76 -14.87
C PRO A 162 4.04 -15.62 -15.98
N SER A 163 3.19 -16.25 -16.79
CA SER A 163 3.63 -17.05 -17.95
C SER A 163 4.38 -16.22 -19.00
N THR A 164 4.21 -14.90 -18.99
CA THR A 164 4.90 -13.94 -19.86
C THR A 164 6.30 -13.54 -19.34
N PHE A 165 6.67 -13.94 -18.12
CA PHE A 165 7.97 -13.62 -17.54
C PHE A 165 9.11 -14.27 -18.35
N THR A 166 10.11 -13.47 -18.66
CA THR A 166 11.13 -13.78 -19.67
C THR A 166 12.42 -14.36 -19.11
N TYR A 167 12.52 -14.50 -17.78
CA TYR A 167 13.67 -15.08 -17.09
C TYR A 167 15.00 -14.40 -17.46
N GLY A 168 15.03 -13.07 -17.31
CA GLY A 168 16.26 -12.28 -17.42
C GLY A 168 16.54 -11.66 -18.79
N LYS A 169 15.68 -11.89 -19.80
CA LYS A 169 15.74 -11.08 -21.05
C LYS A 169 15.41 -9.62 -20.77
N LYS A 170 14.43 -9.39 -19.90
CA LYS A 170 14.08 -8.08 -19.34
C LYS A 170 14.46 -8.01 -17.86
N PRO A 171 14.78 -6.82 -17.31
CA PRO A 171 15.06 -6.65 -15.88
C PRO A 171 13.85 -7.08 -15.00
N PRO A 172 14.03 -7.97 -14.03
CA PRO A 172 12.94 -8.41 -13.16
C PRO A 172 12.51 -7.34 -12.17
N VAL A 173 11.20 -7.20 -11.95
CA VAL A 173 10.60 -6.28 -10.97
C VAL A 173 9.72 -7.07 -10.00
N ILE A 174 10.04 -7.04 -8.71
CA ILE A 174 9.27 -7.70 -7.65
C ILE A 174 8.23 -6.71 -7.12
N LEU A 175 6.95 -7.08 -7.23
CA LEU A 175 5.84 -6.26 -6.73
C LEU A 175 5.35 -6.81 -5.36
N VAL A 176 5.47 -6.00 -4.32
CA VAL A 176 5.13 -6.37 -2.93
C VAL A 176 3.80 -5.72 -2.52
N PRO A 177 2.77 -6.49 -2.12
CA PRO A 177 1.43 -5.96 -1.91
C PRO A 177 1.29 -5.12 -0.63
N ALA A 178 0.09 -4.56 -0.43
CA ALA A 178 -0.30 -3.82 0.77
C ALA A 178 -0.90 -4.73 1.86
N THR A 179 -1.04 -4.20 3.07
CA THR A 179 -1.77 -4.85 4.16
C THR A 179 -3.15 -5.32 3.73
N GLY A 180 -3.49 -6.57 4.07
CA GLY A 180 -4.79 -7.14 3.74
C GLY A 180 -4.98 -7.38 2.25
N THR A 181 -3.89 -7.55 1.48
CA THR A 181 -3.96 -7.80 0.03
C THR A 181 -2.96 -8.85 -0.43
N LYS A 182 -3.16 -9.33 -1.67
CA LYS A 182 -2.27 -10.21 -2.42
C LYS A 182 -1.74 -9.44 -3.63
N GLY A 183 -0.56 -9.80 -4.12
CA GLY A 183 0.06 -9.15 -5.28
C GLY A 183 -0.84 -9.13 -6.50
N GLY A 184 -1.61 -10.19 -6.76
CA GLY A 184 -2.56 -10.21 -7.87
C GLY A 184 -3.67 -9.16 -7.72
N PHE A 185 -4.28 -9.03 -6.53
CA PHE A 185 -5.26 -7.97 -6.26
C PHE A 185 -4.65 -6.57 -6.37
N THR A 186 -3.43 -6.39 -5.87
CA THR A 186 -2.76 -5.09 -5.87
C THR A 186 -2.33 -4.64 -7.27
N TYR A 187 -1.78 -5.56 -8.08
CA TYR A 187 -1.00 -5.17 -9.25
C TYR A 187 -1.56 -5.61 -10.60
N TYR A 188 -2.46 -6.60 -10.65
CA TYR A 188 -2.93 -7.16 -11.93
C TYR A 188 -3.53 -6.10 -12.86
N ASN A 189 -4.28 -5.14 -12.30
CA ASN A 189 -4.97 -4.08 -13.03
C ASN A 189 -4.11 -2.82 -13.25
N ASN A 190 -2.82 -2.81 -12.89
CA ASN A 190 -1.95 -1.65 -13.05
C ASN A 190 -0.54 -2.05 -13.51
N LEU A 191 0.45 -2.11 -12.62
CA LEU A 191 1.84 -2.44 -12.93
C LEU A 191 1.99 -3.84 -13.53
N GLY A 192 1.20 -4.81 -13.08
CA GLY A 192 1.16 -6.16 -13.66
C GLY A 192 0.66 -6.18 -15.11
N LYS A 193 -0.05 -5.15 -15.56
CA LYS A 193 -0.49 -4.96 -16.95
C LYS A 193 0.46 -4.10 -17.78
N LEU A 194 1.01 -3.04 -17.19
CA LEU A 194 1.83 -2.05 -17.88
C LEU A 194 3.28 -2.51 -18.07
N LEU A 195 3.92 -3.00 -17.01
CA LEU A 195 5.34 -3.35 -17.02
C LEU A 195 5.72 -4.48 -17.99
N PRO A 196 4.91 -5.54 -18.20
CA PRO A 196 5.28 -6.60 -19.15
C PRO A 196 5.45 -6.09 -20.60
N GLN A 197 4.82 -4.96 -20.93
CA GLN A 197 4.88 -4.33 -22.26
C GLN A 197 6.14 -3.49 -22.48
N GLN A 198 6.99 -3.35 -21.44
CA GLN A 198 8.18 -2.53 -21.47
C GLN A 198 9.43 -3.41 -21.51
N GLU A 199 10.45 -3.03 -22.29
CA GLU A 199 11.73 -3.75 -22.36
C GLU A 199 12.55 -3.64 -21.06
N TYR A 200 12.31 -2.58 -20.27
CA TYR A 200 13.04 -2.31 -19.03
C TYR A 200 12.43 -2.99 -17.80
N ALA A 201 11.35 -3.76 -17.93
CA ALA A 201 10.67 -4.36 -16.78
C ALA A 201 10.03 -5.73 -17.07
N ASP A 202 10.08 -6.60 -16.06
CA ASP A 202 9.44 -7.91 -16.09
C ASP A 202 8.85 -8.24 -14.71
N PRO A 203 7.54 -8.02 -14.50
CA PRO A 203 6.98 -8.09 -13.16
C PRO A 203 6.72 -9.52 -12.70
N VAL A 204 7.03 -9.77 -11.43
CA VAL A 204 6.53 -10.87 -10.61
C VAL A 204 5.90 -10.26 -9.36
N TRP A 205 5.02 -10.97 -8.67
CA TRP A 205 4.43 -10.41 -7.44
C TRP A 205 4.34 -11.41 -6.31
N LEU A 206 4.32 -10.89 -5.09
CA LEU A 206 4.23 -11.69 -3.88
C LEU A 206 2.79 -11.85 -3.41
N ASN A 207 2.42 -13.07 -3.08
CA ASN A 207 1.14 -13.45 -2.50
C ASN A 207 1.35 -13.99 -1.09
N VAL A 208 1.91 -13.15 -0.20
CA VAL A 208 2.29 -13.53 1.17
C VAL A 208 1.11 -14.18 1.93
N PRO A 209 1.25 -15.42 2.45
CA PRO A 209 0.23 -16.09 3.24
C PRO A 209 -0.24 -15.23 4.42
N GLY A 210 -1.52 -15.35 4.77
CA GLY A 210 -2.10 -14.49 5.81
C GLY A 210 -2.27 -13.03 5.39
N TRP A 211 -2.14 -12.72 4.08
CA TRP A 211 -2.58 -11.44 3.47
C TRP A 211 -1.82 -10.22 4.00
N LEU A 212 -0.55 -10.38 4.39
CA LEU A 212 0.23 -9.35 5.11
C LEU A 212 -0.42 -8.91 6.45
N LEU A 213 -1.25 -9.76 7.06
CA LEU A 213 -1.88 -9.52 8.37
C LEU A 213 -1.15 -10.22 9.53
N GLU A 214 -0.24 -11.15 9.23
CA GLU A 214 0.74 -11.70 10.17
C GLU A 214 1.82 -10.65 10.52
N GLU A 215 2.73 -10.96 11.44
CA GLU A 215 3.79 -10.04 11.89
C GLU A 215 4.64 -9.49 10.72
N VAL A 216 4.93 -8.18 10.71
CA VAL A 216 5.72 -7.50 9.68
C VAL A 216 7.12 -8.14 9.51
N PRO A 217 7.88 -8.48 10.57
CA PRO A 217 9.14 -9.22 10.40
C PRO A 217 8.98 -10.58 9.71
N TRP A 218 7.94 -11.33 10.05
CA TRP A 218 7.64 -12.63 9.44
C TRP A 218 7.27 -12.47 7.95
N ASN A 219 6.43 -11.47 7.64
CA ASN A 219 6.08 -11.11 6.26
C ASN A 219 7.32 -10.70 5.44
N SER A 220 8.33 -10.08 6.07
CA SER A 220 9.55 -9.58 5.42
C SER A 220 10.46 -10.68 4.90
N GLU A 221 10.40 -11.87 5.51
CA GLU A 221 11.14 -13.05 5.04
C GLU A 221 10.80 -13.41 3.59
N PHE A 222 9.52 -13.25 3.18
CA PHE A 222 9.10 -13.48 1.80
C PHE A 222 9.73 -12.49 0.83
N VAL A 223 9.90 -11.23 1.23
CA VAL A 223 10.53 -10.21 0.39
C VAL A 223 12.02 -10.48 0.26
N ALA A 224 12.70 -10.76 1.38
CA ALA A 224 14.12 -11.12 1.37
C ALA A 224 14.39 -12.35 0.49
N TYR A 225 13.59 -13.39 0.65
CA TYR A 225 13.72 -14.60 -0.15
C TYR A 225 13.44 -14.31 -1.63
N ALA A 226 12.39 -13.56 -1.95
CA ALA A 226 12.05 -13.23 -3.32
C ALA A 226 13.16 -12.45 -4.05
N ILE A 227 13.82 -11.50 -3.37
CA ILE A 227 14.96 -10.76 -3.95
C ILE A 227 16.08 -11.72 -4.34
N ASN A 228 16.54 -12.53 -3.39
CA ASN A 228 17.62 -13.49 -3.63
C ASN A 228 17.22 -14.53 -4.70
N TYR A 229 15.99 -15.06 -4.62
CA TYR A 229 15.48 -16.09 -5.51
C TYR A 229 15.31 -15.59 -6.95
N ILE A 230 14.62 -14.46 -7.16
CA ILE A 230 14.37 -13.92 -8.50
C ILE A 230 15.68 -13.47 -9.14
N SER A 231 16.58 -12.87 -8.36
CA SER A 231 17.93 -12.56 -8.84
C SER A 231 18.67 -13.82 -9.29
N GLY A 232 18.64 -14.88 -8.48
CA GLY A 232 19.28 -16.17 -8.78
C GLY A 232 18.76 -16.85 -10.05
N ILE A 233 17.44 -16.90 -10.26
CA ILE A 233 16.85 -17.57 -11.45
C ILE A 233 16.95 -16.74 -12.73
N THR A 234 17.21 -15.44 -12.63
CA THR A 234 17.37 -14.53 -13.78
C THR A 234 18.82 -14.16 -14.06
N SER A 235 19.73 -14.42 -13.11
CA SER A 235 21.11 -13.92 -13.12
C SER A 235 21.19 -12.40 -13.34
N ARG A 236 20.25 -11.66 -12.75
CA ARG A 236 20.15 -10.20 -12.82
C ARG A 236 19.89 -9.60 -11.44
N ASN A 237 20.28 -8.35 -11.27
CA ASN A 237 19.70 -7.54 -10.20
C ASN A 237 18.20 -7.34 -10.46
N VAL A 238 17.46 -7.18 -9.37
CA VAL A 238 16.02 -6.97 -9.35
C VAL A 238 15.71 -5.52 -8.97
N SER A 239 14.56 -5.02 -9.39
CA SER A 239 13.96 -3.85 -8.77
C SER A 239 12.77 -4.28 -7.91
N VAL A 240 12.43 -3.48 -6.91
CA VAL A 240 11.27 -3.72 -6.03
C VAL A 240 10.31 -2.54 -6.14
N VAL A 241 9.03 -2.83 -6.36
CA VAL A 241 7.95 -1.84 -6.18
C VAL A 241 7.04 -2.34 -5.08
N ALA A 242 6.78 -1.52 -4.07
CA ALA A 242 5.97 -1.92 -2.94
C ALA A 242 4.90 -0.87 -2.60
N LEU A 243 3.75 -1.34 -2.14
CA LEU A 243 2.63 -0.50 -1.70
C LEU A 243 2.44 -0.63 -0.18
N SER A 244 2.18 0.48 0.53
CA SER A 244 1.76 0.45 1.94
C SER A 244 2.77 -0.33 2.81
N GLN A 245 2.32 -1.23 3.70
CA GLN A 245 3.17 -2.12 4.50
C GLN A 245 4.21 -2.90 3.71
N GLY A 246 3.97 -3.22 2.42
CA GLY A 246 4.99 -3.85 1.58
C GLY A 246 6.32 -3.10 1.62
N ASN A 247 6.27 -1.80 1.91
CA ASN A 247 7.44 -0.96 2.13
C ASN A 247 8.16 -1.23 3.46
N LEU A 248 7.42 -1.37 4.57
CA LEU A 248 8.00 -1.87 5.83
C LEU A 248 8.64 -3.23 5.62
N ASN A 249 7.99 -4.14 4.88
CA ASN A 249 8.53 -5.47 4.62
C ASN A 249 9.83 -5.42 3.80
N THR A 250 9.85 -4.60 2.74
CA THR A 250 11.01 -4.43 1.88
C THR A 250 12.18 -3.82 2.63
N GLN A 251 11.93 -2.75 3.39
CA GLN A 251 12.98 -2.06 4.13
C GLN A 251 13.50 -2.90 5.31
N TRP A 252 12.65 -3.70 5.96
CA TRP A 252 13.06 -4.67 6.97
C TRP A 252 13.92 -5.78 6.36
N ALA A 253 13.53 -6.32 5.19
CA ALA A 253 14.32 -7.28 4.44
C ALA A 253 15.73 -6.73 4.11
N LEU A 254 15.80 -5.50 3.57
CA LEU A 254 17.08 -4.83 3.30
C LEU A 254 17.91 -4.60 4.57
N THR A 255 17.28 -4.46 5.74
CA THR A 255 17.97 -4.26 7.01
C THR A 255 18.60 -5.56 7.53
N TYR A 256 17.84 -6.66 7.57
CA TYR A 256 18.23 -7.89 8.28
C TYR A 256 18.65 -9.05 7.37
N TRP A 257 18.48 -8.91 6.05
CA TRP A 257 19.08 -9.78 5.03
C TRP A 257 20.00 -8.95 4.14
N PRO A 258 21.19 -8.52 4.62
CA PRO A 258 22.09 -7.65 3.87
C PRO A 258 22.50 -8.18 2.49
N SER A 259 22.44 -9.49 2.24
CA SER A 259 22.72 -10.07 0.92
C SER A 259 21.85 -9.47 -0.18
N THR A 260 20.62 -9.07 0.17
CA THR A 260 19.64 -8.51 -0.76
C THR A 260 20.09 -7.17 -1.35
N ARG A 261 20.89 -6.38 -0.61
CA ARG A 261 21.25 -5.01 -0.99
C ARG A 261 22.05 -4.93 -2.29
N ALA A 262 22.94 -5.90 -2.51
CA ALA A 262 23.75 -5.96 -3.73
C ALA A 262 22.93 -6.40 -4.96
N LEU A 263 21.76 -6.98 -4.73
CA LEU A 263 20.89 -7.54 -5.77
C LEU A 263 19.74 -6.61 -6.13
N VAL A 264 19.47 -5.56 -5.35
CA VAL A 264 18.41 -4.58 -5.64
C VAL A 264 19.03 -3.36 -6.33
N SER A 265 18.66 -3.12 -7.59
CA SER A 265 19.06 -1.90 -8.30
C SER A 265 18.20 -0.70 -7.91
N ASP A 266 16.89 -0.90 -7.76
CA ASP A 266 15.94 0.16 -7.44
C ASP A 266 14.85 -0.33 -6.49
N TYR A 267 14.47 0.55 -5.58
CA TYR A 267 13.33 0.40 -4.70
C TYR A 267 12.36 1.57 -4.89
N ILE A 268 11.19 1.32 -5.47
CA ILE A 268 10.12 2.30 -5.62
C ILE A 268 9.04 2.04 -4.57
N ALA A 269 8.94 2.95 -3.61
CA ALA A 269 8.07 2.85 -2.46
C ALA A 269 6.81 3.70 -2.65
N VAL A 270 5.67 3.06 -2.87
CA VAL A 270 4.37 3.72 -3.09
C VAL A 270 3.58 3.75 -1.78
N SER A 271 3.17 4.94 -1.37
CA SER A 271 2.46 5.21 -0.11
C SER A 271 3.08 4.51 1.11
N PRO A 272 4.40 4.64 1.35
CA PRO A 272 5.07 3.95 2.45
C PRO A 272 4.66 4.50 3.82
N ASP A 273 4.77 3.63 4.83
CA ASP A 273 4.43 3.86 6.23
C ASP A 273 5.62 3.56 7.17
N TYR A 274 6.82 4.05 6.86
CA TYR A 274 8.05 3.83 7.65
C TYR A 274 8.01 4.39 9.08
N HIS A 275 7.01 5.22 9.40
CA HIS A 275 6.72 5.71 10.75
C HIS A 275 5.36 5.21 11.26
N GLY A 276 4.79 4.19 10.64
CA GLY A 276 3.43 3.74 10.92
C GLY A 276 2.38 4.81 10.58
N SER A 277 1.20 4.69 11.17
CA SER A 277 0.10 5.61 10.93
C SER A 277 -0.73 5.89 12.19
N ALA A 278 -1.05 7.17 12.40
CA ALA A 278 -1.96 7.62 13.44
C ALA A 278 -3.42 7.24 13.12
N ILE A 279 -3.77 7.05 11.84
CA ILE A 279 -5.09 6.54 11.44
C ILE A 279 -5.24 5.08 11.87
N ILE A 280 -4.22 4.25 11.62
CA ILE A 280 -4.20 2.84 12.01
C ILE A 280 -4.27 2.69 13.55
N GLU A 281 -3.58 3.57 14.28
CA GLU A 281 -3.61 3.60 15.75
C GLU A 281 -5.03 3.79 16.32
N ALA A 282 -5.84 4.66 15.69
CA ALA A 282 -7.22 4.91 16.11
C ALA A 282 -8.21 3.85 15.59
N MET A 283 -7.81 3.01 14.63
CA MET A 283 -8.72 2.23 13.79
C MET A 283 -9.46 1.13 14.56
N CYS A 284 -8.76 0.15 15.16
CA CYS A 284 -9.42 -0.92 15.92
C CYS A 284 -10.23 -0.38 17.12
N PRO A 285 -9.68 0.54 17.95
CA PRO A 285 -10.45 1.14 19.04
C PRO A 285 -11.72 1.86 18.57
N SER A 286 -11.66 2.56 17.43
CA SER A 286 -12.83 3.27 16.87
C SER A 286 -13.95 2.34 16.41
N LEU A 287 -13.61 1.08 16.06
CA LEU A 287 -14.58 0.04 15.73
C LEU A 287 -15.03 -0.77 16.96
N GLY A 288 -14.64 -0.36 18.18
CA GLY A 288 -14.95 -1.08 19.42
C GLY A 288 -14.19 -2.40 19.57
N LEU A 289 -13.19 -2.66 18.73
CA LEU A 289 -12.46 -3.92 18.70
C LEU A 289 -11.36 -3.93 19.77
N LEU A 290 -11.42 -4.91 20.66
CA LEU A 290 -10.38 -5.18 21.66
C LEU A 290 -9.13 -5.87 21.08
N SER A 291 -9.17 -6.27 19.80
CA SER A 291 -8.08 -6.95 19.10
C SER A 291 -7.92 -6.47 17.66
N CYS A 292 -6.67 -6.42 17.20
CA CYS A 292 -6.28 -6.08 15.82
C CYS A 292 -5.60 -7.28 15.16
N THR A 293 -5.22 -7.18 13.89
CA THR A 293 -4.27 -8.14 13.31
C THR A 293 -2.84 -7.81 13.76
N PRO A 294 -1.93 -8.80 13.83
CA PRO A 294 -0.52 -8.59 14.15
C PRO A 294 0.13 -7.40 13.42
N SER A 295 0.01 -7.34 12.09
CA SER A 295 0.65 -6.25 11.34
C SER A 295 0.00 -4.90 11.53
N LEU A 296 -1.32 -4.81 11.78
CA LEU A 296 -1.97 -3.53 12.05
C LEU A 296 -1.51 -2.97 13.40
N SER A 297 -1.38 -3.82 14.42
CA SER A 297 -0.78 -3.42 15.70
C SER A 297 0.66 -2.92 15.53
N GLN A 298 1.43 -3.54 14.64
CA GLN A 298 2.81 -3.11 14.36
C GLN A 298 2.87 -1.85 13.48
N GLN A 299 1.87 -1.55 12.67
CA GLN A 299 1.81 -0.33 11.83
C GLN A 299 1.25 0.90 12.55
N THR A 300 0.87 0.81 13.82
CA THR A 300 0.48 2.01 14.56
C THR A 300 1.67 2.96 14.73
N TYR A 301 1.42 4.26 14.71
CA TYR A 301 2.47 5.28 14.74
C TYR A 301 3.40 5.17 15.95
N THR A 302 2.86 4.71 17.08
CA THR A 302 3.56 4.60 18.36
C THR A 302 4.01 3.18 18.72
N SER A 303 3.85 2.19 17.82
CA SER A 303 4.17 0.79 18.09
C SER A 303 5.64 0.57 18.48
N ASN A 304 5.91 -0.46 19.28
CA ASN A 304 7.28 -0.84 19.62
C ASN A 304 8.05 -1.30 18.37
N PHE A 305 7.36 -1.94 17.43
CA PHE A 305 7.90 -2.31 16.13
C PHE A 305 8.36 -1.09 15.34
N ILE A 306 7.54 -0.04 15.18
CA ILE A 306 7.93 1.17 14.44
C ILE A 306 9.08 1.89 15.14
N GLN A 307 9.05 1.97 16.46
CA GLN A 307 10.16 2.53 17.22
C GLN A 307 11.47 1.76 16.94
N SER A 308 11.43 0.44 16.95
CA SER A 308 12.59 -0.43 16.67
C SER A 308 13.02 -0.35 15.19
N PHE A 309 12.05 -0.37 14.27
CA PHE A 309 12.25 -0.21 12.83
C PHE A 309 13.03 1.08 12.56
N ARG A 310 12.58 2.20 13.12
CA ARG A 310 13.18 3.51 12.82
C ARG A 310 14.61 3.65 13.32
N GLN A 311 15.02 2.88 14.32
CA GLN A 311 16.40 2.90 14.82
C GLN A 311 17.40 2.33 13.81
N ARG A 312 16.99 1.39 12.96
CA ARG A 312 17.90 0.65 12.05
C ARG A 312 17.54 0.75 10.58
N SER A 313 16.31 1.11 10.27
CA SER A 313 15.69 0.99 8.94
C SER A 313 15.14 2.30 8.38
N ALA A 314 15.28 3.43 9.11
CA ALA A 314 14.77 4.74 8.68
C ALA A 314 15.57 5.40 7.54
N ALA A 315 16.68 4.79 7.09
CA ALA A 315 17.51 5.31 6.00
C ALA A 315 17.67 4.27 4.89
N ALA A 316 17.72 4.73 3.64
CA ALA A 316 17.79 3.87 2.46
C ALA A 316 19.06 3.00 2.42
N PHE A 317 18.90 1.75 1.99
CA PHE A 317 20.01 0.82 1.74
C PHE A 317 20.43 0.76 0.27
N VAL A 318 19.53 1.12 -0.63
CA VAL A 318 19.64 1.05 -2.09
C VAL A 318 18.95 2.28 -2.71
N PRO A 319 19.14 2.58 -4.00
CA PRO A 319 18.37 3.60 -4.72
C PRO A 319 16.88 3.53 -4.43
N THR A 320 16.37 4.56 -3.75
CA THR A 320 14.99 4.57 -3.27
C THR A 320 14.22 5.79 -3.75
N THR A 321 13.10 5.54 -4.42
CA THR A 321 12.11 6.55 -4.81
C THR A 321 10.86 6.36 -3.98
N THR A 322 10.59 7.23 -3.03
CA THR A 322 9.31 7.22 -2.31
C THR A 322 8.32 8.14 -3.02
N ILE A 323 7.06 7.73 -3.10
CA ILE A 323 5.95 8.51 -3.65
C ILE A 323 4.74 8.37 -2.75
N TYR A 324 4.20 9.50 -2.31
CA TYR A 324 3.08 9.54 -1.38
C TYR A 324 2.25 10.82 -1.57
N THR A 325 1.08 10.83 -0.98
CA THR A 325 0.11 11.92 -1.05
C THR A 325 -0.13 12.51 0.33
N ALA A 326 -0.22 13.83 0.43
CA ALA A 326 -0.39 14.52 1.73
C ALA A 326 -1.69 14.15 2.45
N THR A 327 -2.72 13.75 1.71
CA THR A 327 -4.08 13.43 2.20
C THR A 327 -4.39 11.95 2.21
N ASP A 328 -3.36 11.09 2.11
CA ASP A 328 -3.48 9.64 2.24
C ASP A 328 -4.39 9.27 3.44
N GLU A 329 -5.44 8.51 3.17
CA GLU A 329 -6.49 8.20 4.14
C GLU A 329 -6.17 7.03 5.07
N ILE A 330 -5.07 6.33 4.81
CA ILE A 330 -4.62 5.18 5.59
C ILE A 330 -3.35 5.53 6.37
N VAL A 331 -2.43 6.28 5.77
CA VAL A 331 -1.15 6.64 6.37
C VAL A 331 -1.14 8.12 6.69
N GLN A 332 -1.05 8.47 7.97
CA GLN A 332 -0.82 9.86 8.39
C GLN A 332 0.15 9.92 9.58
N PRO A 333 0.99 10.98 9.66
CA PRO A 333 1.12 12.09 8.70
C PRO A 333 1.81 11.70 7.38
N GLN A 334 1.44 12.31 6.26
CA GLN A 334 2.11 12.12 4.95
C GLN A 334 2.56 13.43 4.27
N HIS A 335 2.91 14.45 5.06
CA HIS A 335 3.33 15.75 4.54
C HIS A 335 4.74 16.18 5.01
N GLY A 336 5.54 16.65 4.06
CA GLY A 336 6.88 17.18 4.32
C GLY A 336 7.86 16.16 4.87
N THR A 337 8.90 16.63 5.56
CA THR A 337 9.91 15.77 6.19
C THR A 337 9.36 15.01 7.40
N GLY A 338 8.15 15.35 7.86
CA GLY A 338 7.43 14.62 8.90
C GLY A 338 6.55 13.49 8.35
N ALA A 339 6.48 13.30 7.03
CA ALA A 339 5.72 12.23 6.42
C ALA A 339 6.22 10.85 6.89
N SER A 340 5.29 9.92 7.14
CA SER A 340 5.60 8.54 7.50
C SER A 340 6.39 7.85 6.39
N GLY A 341 6.08 8.17 5.14
CA GLY A 341 6.76 7.69 3.96
C GLY A 341 8.10 8.35 3.67
N TYR A 342 8.53 9.34 4.46
CA TYR A 342 9.81 9.99 4.26
C TYR A 342 10.95 9.07 4.69
N LEU A 343 11.85 8.77 3.75
CA LEU A 343 13.04 7.96 4.01
C LEU A 343 14.30 8.83 4.03
N LEU A 344 15.19 8.58 5.00
CA LEU A 344 16.41 9.36 5.16
C LEU A 344 17.49 8.90 4.18
N GLN A 345 18.31 9.86 3.72
CA GLN A 345 19.59 9.56 3.11
C GLN A 345 20.62 9.26 4.21
N ASP A 346 21.27 8.09 4.14
CA ASP A 346 22.43 7.82 4.97
C ASP A 346 23.70 8.37 4.31
N SER A 347 24.36 9.31 4.99
CA SER A 347 25.64 9.88 4.55
C SER A 347 26.76 8.86 4.41
N SER A 348 26.72 7.72 5.12
CA SER A 348 27.70 6.65 4.95
C SER A 348 27.41 5.74 3.75
N ARG A 349 26.25 5.91 3.09
CA ARG A 349 25.79 5.16 1.92
C ARG A 349 25.28 6.12 0.83
N PRO A 350 26.11 7.06 0.34
CA PRO A 350 25.67 8.05 -0.63
C PRO A 350 25.20 7.42 -1.95
N ALA A 351 25.74 6.25 -2.30
CA ALA A 351 25.34 5.49 -3.48
C ALA A 351 23.94 4.86 -3.38
N ALA A 352 23.32 4.82 -2.18
CA ALA A 352 21.90 4.53 -2.09
C ALA A 352 21.13 5.62 -2.86
N GLY A 353 21.21 6.88 -2.43
CA GLY A 353 20.42 7.93 -3.07
C GLY A 353 18.93 7.79 -2.71
N VAL A 354 18.31 8.91 -2.33
CA VAL A 354 16.89 8.94 -1.99
C VAL A 354 16.22 10.14 -2.62
N VAL A 355 15.08 9.91 -3.27
CA VAL A 355 14.12 10.97 -3.59
C VAL A 355 12.82 10.69 -2.85
N ASN A 356 12.27 11.73 -2.21
CA ASN A 356 10.97 11.67 -1.56
C ASN A 356 9.97 12.54 -2.33
N VAL A 357 9.01 11.91 -3.00
CA VAL A 357 8.05 12.57 -3.90
C VAL A 357 6.69 12.69 -3.22
N GLU A 358 6.46 13.83 -2.60
CA GLU A 358 5.12 14.24 -2.19
C GLU A 358 4.39 14.84 -3.41
N LEU A 359 3.39 14.14 -3.96
CA LEU A 359 2.75 14.52 -5.23
C LEU A 359 2.25 15.97 -5.23
N GLN A 360 1.63 16.43 -4.13
CA GLN A 360 1.10 17.78 -4.00
C GLN A 360 2.19 18.88 -4.00
N LYS A 361 3.46 18.54 -3.81
CA LYS A 361 4.58 19.49 -3.88
C LYS A 361 5.23 19.56 -5.26
N VAL A 362 5.12 18.50 -6.04
CA VAL A 362 5.81 18.40 -7.33
C VAL A 362 4.87 18.47 -8.53
N CYS A 363 3.57 18.28 -8.32
CA CYS A 363 2.54 18.46 -9.33
C CYS A 363 1.77 19.77 -9.11
N PRO A 364 1.15 20.37 -10.16
CA PRO A 364 0.22 21.48 -9.98
C PRO A 364 -0.92 21.10 -9.04
N LEU A 365 -1.33 22.00 -8.14
CA LEU A 365 -2.34 21.70 -7.11
C LEU A 365 -3.73 21.37 -7.68
N ASP A 366 -4.04 21.87 -8.88
CA ASP A 366 -5.27 21.62 -9.62
C ASP A 366 -5.20 20.42 -10.58
N SER A 367 -4.03 19.77 -10.68
CA SER A 367 -3.86 18.58 -11.51
C SER A 367 -4.54 17.36 -10.89
N PRO A 368 -5.02 16.38 -11.70
CA PRO A 368 -5.53 15.12 -11.19
C PRO A 368 -4.59 14.42 -10.22
N ALA A 369 -3.28 14.40 -10.45
CA ALA A 369 -2.33 13.78 -9.51
C ALA A 369 -2.28 14.44 -8.11
N SER A 370 -2.63 15.72 -8.00
CA SER A 370 -2.74 16.40 -6.70
C SER A 370 -4.11 16.23 -6.05
N LEU A 371 -5.17 16.17 -6.86
CA LEU A 371 -6.55 15.97 -6.40
C LEU A 371 -6.82 14.52 -6.00
N LEU A 372 -6.35 13.57 -6.80
CA LEU A 372 -6.34 12.12 -6.56
C LEU A 372 -5.20 11.79 -5.63
N SER A 373 -5.52 11.85 -4.35
CA SER A 373 -4.53 11.95 -3.29
C SER A 373 -4.79 10.95 -2.17
N ASP A 374 -5.48 9.85 -2.53
CA ASP A 374 -5.75 8.70 -1.67
C ASP A 374 -4.57 7.70 -1.68
N HIS A 375 -4.63 6.72 -0.79
CA HIS A 375 -3.57 5.76 -0.51
C HIS A 375 -3.17 4.89 -1.71
N VAL A 376 -4.13 4.54 -2.60
CA VAL A 376 -3.92 3.56 -3.69
C VAL A 376 -3.85 4.20 -5.06
N SER A 377 -4.33 5.45 -5.19
CA SER A 377 -4.42 6.18 -6.45
C SER A 377 -3.10 6.36 -7.20
N PRO A 378 -1.93 6.47 -6.54
CA PRO A 378 -0.66 6.49 -7.25
C PRO A 378 -0.47 5.29 -8.20
N LEU A 379 -1.00 4.09 -7.88
CA LEU A 379 -0.79 2.89 -8.70
C LEU A 379 -1.35 2.98 -10.12
N TRP A 380 -2.43 3.75 -10.32
CA TRP A 380 -3.02 3.96 -11.64
C TRP A 380 -2.75 5.37 -12.21
N GLY A 381 -2.09 6.24 -11.45
CA GLY A 381 -1.68 7.57 -11.88
C GLY A 381 -0.49 7.55 -12.83
N ALA A 382 -0.48 8.47 -13.80
CA ALA A 382 0.62 8.57 -14.77
C ALA A 382 1.94 9.06 -14.15
N ALA A 383 1.87 9.89 -13.09
CA ALA A 383 3.03 10.36 -12.35
C ALA A 383 3.89 9.21 -11.80
N LEU A 384 3.26 8.17 -11.21
CA LEU A 384 3.99 6.99 -10.75
C LEU A 384 4.68 6.26 -11.92
N GLN A 385 3.99 6.07 -13.04
CA GLN A 385 4.57 5.36 -14.19
C GLN A 385 5.78 6.09 -14.77
N ALA A 386 5.73 7.43 -14.79
CA ALA A 386 6.85 8.25 -15.23
C ALA A 386 8.06 8.11 -14.29
N LEU A 387 7.84 8.11 -12.96
CA LEU A 387 8.89 7.88 -11.97
C LEU A 387 9.46 6.46 -12.06
N ILE A 388 8.62 5.43 -12.21
CA ILE A 388 9.07 4.04 -12.37
C ILE A 388 9.93 3.93 -13.63
N LYS A 389 9.46 4.48 -14.76
CA LYS A 389 10.24 4.46 -15.99
C LYS A 389 11.59 5.14 -15.80
N ASP A 390 11.62 6.31 -15.18
CA ASP A 390 12.87 7.03 -14.96
C ASP A 390 13.84 6.27 -14.05
N ALA A 391 13.39 5.77 -12.89
CA ALA A 391 14.21 4.96 -11.98
C ALA A 391 14.75 3.71 -12.67
N LEU A 392 13.89 2.93 -13.36
CA LEU A 392 14.30 1.66 -13.97
C LEU A 392 15.17 1.81 -15.24
N THR A 393 15.41 3.03 -15.71
CA THR A 393 16.21 3.29 -16.92
C THR A 393 17.43 4.17 -16.69
N HIS A 394 17.71 4.56 -15.44
CA HIS A 394 18.86 5.37 -15.05
C HIS A 394 19.51 4.82 -13.78
N ASP A 395 20.76 5.20 -13.54
CA ASP A 395 21.41 4.89 -12.27
C ASP A 395 20.87 5.80 -11.16
N GLY A 396 20.57 5.20 -10.00
CA GLY A 396 20.05 5.90 -8.84
C GLY A 396 18.53 6.08 -8.88
N PRO A 397 17.94 6.72 -7.85
CA PRO A 397 16.50 6.89 -7.78
C PRO A 397 15.97 7.78 -8.91
N ALA A 398 14.65 7.82 -9.06
CA ALA A 398 13.98 8.69 -10.01
C ALA A 398 14.38 10.16 -9.82
N ASP A 399 14.42 10.90 -10.92
CA ASP A 399 14.68 12.34 -10.93
C ASP A 399 13.64 13.01 -11.82
N ILE A 400 12.80 13.82 -11.19
CA ILE A 400 11.73 14.54 -11.87
C ILE A 400 12.29 15.44 -12.98
N SER A 401 13.51 15.97 -12.84
CA SER A 401 14.13 16.81 -13.86
C SER A 401 14.48 16.06 -15.15
N ARG A 402 14.61 14.72 -15.10
CA ARG A 402 14.81 13.86 -16.28
C ARG A 402 13.51 13.55 -17.01
N ILE A 403 12.35 13.84 -16.42
CA ILE A 403 11.03 13.55 -17.00
C ILE A 403 10.57 14.76 -17.84
N PRO A 404 10.60 14.70 -19.19
CA PRO A 404 10.48 15.89 -20.03
C PRO A 404 9.13 16.62 -19.95
N ASN A 405 8.07 15.92 -19.55
CA ASN A 405 6.72 16.47 -19.43
C ASN A 405 6.08 16.12 -18.09
N TRP A 406 6.81 16.28 -16.99
CA TRP A 406 6.31 15.96 -15.64
C TRP A 406 4.93 16.59 -15.35
N THR A 407 4.76 17.88 -15.66
CA THR A 407 3.47 18.57 -15.49
C THR A 407 2.35 17.91 -16.29
N GLY A 408 2.61 17.52 -17.55
CA GLY A 408 1.62 16.81 -18.36
C GLY A 408 1.29 15.42 -17.83
N GLU A 409 2.27 14.71 -17.25
CA GLU A 409 2.02 13.43 -16.57
C GLU A 409 1.14 13.62 -15.32
N CYS A 410 1.39 14.66 -14.51
CA CYS A 410 0.51 15.01 -13.39
C CYS A 410 -0.93 15.35 -13.84
N SER A 411 -1.08 15.91 -15.04
CA SER A 411 -2.37 16.33 -15.61
C SER A 411 -3.22 15.18 -16.17
N LYS A 412 -2.65 13.98 -16.38
CA LYS A 412 -3.42 12.83 -16.86
C LYS A 412 -4.31 12.28 -15.75
N LEU A 413 -5.53 11.88 -16.11
CA LEU A 413 -6.42 11.20 -15.16
C LEU A 413 -5.84 9.85 -14.75
N ALA A 414 -5.31 9.08 -15.69
CA ALA A 414 -4.69 7.77 -15.45
C ALA A 414 -3.46 7.59 -16.35
N ALA A 415 -2.63 6.61 -16.01
CA ALA A 415 -1.53 6.20 -16.87
C ALA A 415 -1.98 5.70 -18.24
N ASP A 416 -1.17 5.96 -19.25
CA ASP A 416 -1.42 5.47 -20.61
C ASP A 416 -1.47 3.93 -20.61
N GLY A 417 -2.48 3.37 -21.30
CA GLY A 417 -2.72 1.92 -21.33
C GLY A 417 -3.67 1.39 -20.24
N LEU A 418 -4.07 2.22 -19.27
CA LEU A 418 -5.11 1.88 -18.31
C LEU A 418 -6.50 2.33 -18.78
N THR A 419 -7.46 1.42 -18.67
CA THR A 419 -8.87 1.62 -18.97
C THR A 419 -9.64 1.95 -17.69
N LEU A 420 -10.91 2.33 -17.82
CA LEU A 420 -11.81 2.49 -16.66
C LEU A 420 -11.86 1.22 -15.78
N ALA A 421 -11.88 0.03 -16.39
CA ALA A 421 -11.93 -1.22 -15.63
C ALA A 421 -10.66 -1.44 -14.80
N ASP A 422 -9.51 -1.02 -15.33
CA ASP A 422 -8.22 -1.11 -14.63
C ASP A 422 -8.18 -0.15 -13.42
N VAL A 423 -8.68 1.08 -13.62
CA VAL A 423 -8.79 2.08 -12.55
C VAL A 423 -9.74 1.58 -11.45
N VAL A 424 -10.95 1.14 -11.80
CA VAL A 424 -11.92 0.58 -10.82
C VAL A 424 -11.33 -0.65 -10.12
N GLY A 425 -10.66 -1.53 -10.86
CA GLY A 425 -9.99 -2.71 -10.30
C GLY A 425 -8.87 -2.34 -9.32
N THR A 426 -8.13 -1.26 -9.57
CA THR A 426 -7.11 -0.76 -8.64
C THR A 426 -7.73 -0.07 -7.42
N THR A 427 -8.76 0.75 -7.59
CA THR A 427 -9.47 1.36 -6.46
C THR A 427 -10.12 0.31 -5.54
N SER A 428 -10.51 -0.84 -6.09
CA SER A 428 -11.07 -1.96 -5.32
C SER A 428 -10.12 -2.55 -4.27
N ILE A 429 -8.82 -2.23 -4.32
CA ILE A 429 -7.82 -2.63 -3.31
C ILE A 429 -8.27 -2.20 -1.91
N GLY A 430 -8.77 -0.97 -1.73
CA GLY A 430 -9.21 -0.45 -0.43
C GLY A 430 -10.32 -1.30 0.20
N PRO A 431 -11.48 -1.48 -0.48
CA PRO A 431 -12.54 -2.34 0.01
C PRO A 431 -12.13 -3.80 0.27
N ILE A 432 -11.28 -4.38 -0.59
CA ILE A 432 -10.75 -5.73 -0.38
C ILE A 432 -9.88 -5.80 0.88
N ALA A 433 -9.01 -4.80 1.10
CA ALA A 433 -8.14 -4.74 2.27
C ALA A 433 -8.94 -4.67 3.57
N VAL A 434 -9.93 -3.78 3.65
CA VAL A 434 -10.81 -3.65 4.83
C VAL A 434 -11.59 -4.93 5.07
N ALA A 435 -12.15 -5.55 4.03
CA ALA A 435 -12.84 -6.84 4.15
C ALA A 435 -11.93 -7.93 4.71
N SER A 436 -10.71 -8.03 4.19
CA SER A 436 -9.73 -9.03 4.63
C SER A 436 -9.34 -8.84 6.09
N TRP A 437 -9.15 -7.59 6.53
CA TRP A 437 -8.88 -7.27 7.93
C TRP A 437 -10.05 -7.73 8.82
N LEU A 438 -11.27 -7.32 8.46
CA LEU A 438 -12.47 -7.67 9.21
C LEU A 438 -12.62 -9.19 9.38
N LEU A 439 -12.30 -9.95 8.33
CA LEU A 439 -12.45 -11.42 8.30
C LEU A 439 -11.23 -12.19 8.84
N TYR A 440 -10.13 -11.52 9.14
CA TYR A 440 -8.91 -12.22 9.54
C TYR A 440 -9.05 -12.84 10.94
N PRO A 441 -8.81 -14.16 11.09
CA PRO A 441 -9.13 -14.88 12.32
C PRO A 441 -8.06 -14.75 13.41
N LYS A 442 -6.79 -14.54 13.05
CA LYS A 442 -5.68 -14.50 14.03
C LYS A 442 -5.48 -13.09 14.58
N ARG A 443 -6.41 -12.64 15.41
CA ARG A 443 -6.32 -11.32 16.03
C ARG A 443 -5.55 -11.37 17.35
N VAL A 444 -4.90 -10.25 17.69
CA VAL A 444 -4.08 -10.06 18.89
C VAL A 444 -4.58 -8.86 19.69
N THR A 445 -4.53 -8.96 21.01
CA THR A 445 -4.87 -7.87 21.95
C THR A 445 -3.64 -7.06 22.36
N THR A 446 -2.45 -7.57 22.05
CA THR A 446 -1.16 -6.95 22.34
C THR A 446 -0.29 -7.01 21.09
N GLU A 447 0.53 -5.99 20.89
CA GLU A 447 1.48 -5.95 19.79
C GLU A 447 2.46 -7.14 19.91
N PRO A 448 2.69 -7.91 18.83
CA PRO A 448 3.71 -8.95 18.81
C PRO A 448 5.10 -8.41 19.11
N ALA A 449 5.91 -9.20 19.82
CA ALA A 449 7.26 -8.81 20.19
C ALA A 449 8.16 -8.65 18.95
N VAL A 450 9.06 -7.67 19.00
CA VAL A 450 10.10 -7.50 17.99
C VAL A 450 11.08 -8.70 18.06
N PRO A 451 11.48 -9.31 16.92
CA PRO A 451 12.39 -10.45 16.93
C PRO A 451 13.73 -10.15 17.59
N ALA A 452 14.32 -11.17 18.23
CA ALA A 452 15.57 -11.01 18.99
C ALA A 452 16.75 -10.47 18.16
N TYR A 453 16.80 -10.74 16.85
CA TYR A 453 17.85 -10.21 15.97
C TYR A 453 17.75 -8.70 15.73
N ALA A 454 16.61 -8.09 16.08
CA ALA A 454 16.30 -6.68 15.88
C ALA A 454 16.35 -5.85 17.18
N LEU A 455 16.57 -6.50 18.33
CA LEU A 455 16.69 -5.85 19.63
C LEU A 455 18.05 -5.17 19.86
#